data_AF-A0A7Y0S2L0-F1
#
_entry.id   AF-A0A7Y0S2L0-F1
#
_cell.length_a   1.000
_cell.length_b   1.000
_cell.length_c   1.000
_cell.angle_alpha   90.00
_cell.angle_beta   90.00
_cell.angle_gamma   90.00
#
_symmetry.space_group_name_H-M   'P 1'
#
loop_
_entity.id
_entity.type
_entity.pdbx_description
1 polymer ?
#
loop_
_entity_poly.entity_id
_entity_poly.type
_entity_poly.pdbx_seq_one_letter_code
_entity_poly.pdbx_strand_id
1 'polypeptide(L)'
;IEWVKAFITSIRNLRAEYDINPGKPLDVMLKAANAEDASRLEASKQVLMSLAKLEAVRVLEAGEQTPACATALVGKSELMIPM
;
A
#
# COMPACT_ATOMS: atom_id res chain seq x y z
N ILE A 1 -7.95 11.88 -6.34
CA ILE A 1 -8.17 10.62 -7.10
C ILE A 1 -6.87 10.04 -7.65
N GLU A 2 -5.97 10.85 -8.22
CA GLU A 2 -4.70 10.34 -8.80
C GLU A 2 -3.84 9.54 -7.81
N TRP A 3 -3.78 9.95 -6.54
CA TRP A 3 -3.06 9.21 -5.50
C TRP A 3 -3.58 7.77 -5.32
N VAL A 4 -4.90 7.59 -5.31
CA VAL A 4 -5.55 6.27 -5.16
C VAL A 4 -5.25 5.38 -6.36
N LYS A 5 -5.29 5.94 -7.58
CA LYS A 5 -4.91 5.22 -8.80
C LYS A 5 -3.45 4.78 -8.75
N ALA A 6 -2.54 5.69 -8.38
CA ALA A 6 -1.12 5.39 -8.25
C ALA A 6 -0.89 4.27 -7.22
N PHE A 7 -1.54 4.33 -6.06
CA PHE A 7 -1.47 3.29 -5.03
C PHE A 7 -1.89 1.91 -5.55
N ILE A 8 -3.05 1.82 -6.22
CA ILE A 8 -3.55 0.55 -6.77
C ILE A 8 -2.62 0.02 -7.87
N THR A 9 -2.12 0.88 -8.74
CA THR A 9 -1.18 0.50 -9.81
C THR A 9 0.15 0.00 -9.21
N SER A 10 0.68 0.65 -8.18
CA SER A 10 1.90 0.19 -7.50
C SER A 10 1.72 -1.20 -6.90
N ILE A 11 0.58 -1.51 -6.28
CA ILE A 11 0.30 -2.86 -5.77
C ILE A 11 0.25 -3.89 -6.90
N ARG A 12 -0.40 -3.57 -8.02
CA ARG A 12 -0.46 -4.49 -9.17
C ARG A 12 0.92 -4.77 -9.76
N ASN A 13 1.77 -3.75 -9.85
CA ASN A 13 3.14 -3.89 -10.32
C ASN A 13 3.98 -4.75 -9.37
N LEU A 14 3.93 -4.48 -8.06
CA LEU A 14 4.64 -5.30 -7.06
C LEU A 14 4.17 -6.75 -7.08
N ARG A 15 2.86 -7.00 -7.20
CA ARG A 15 2.36 -8.38 -7.33
C ARG A 15 2.94 -9.08 -8.55
N ALA A 16 3.05 -8.41 -9.69
CA ALA A 16 3.62 -9.00 -10.90
C ALA A 16 5.14 -9.24 -10.76
N GLU A 17 5.86 -8.30 -10.15
CA GLU A 17 7.31 -8.36 -9.96
C GLU A 17 7.73 -9.49 -9.01
N TYR A 18 6.93 -9.73 -7.96
CA TYR A 18 7.20 -10.76 -6.94
C TYR A 18 6.37 -12.05 -7.13
N ASP A 19 5.74 -12.23 -8.30
CA ASP A 19 4.89 -13.40 -8.64
C ASP A 19 3.80 -13.72 -7.59
N ILE A 20 3.23 -12.66 -7.00
CA ILE A 20 2.19 -12.77 -5.98
C ILE A 20 0.83 -12.93 -6.65
N ASN A 21 0.15 -14.05 -6.38
CA ASN A 21 -1.16 -14.36 -6.93
C ASN A 21 -2.17 -13.19 -6.74
N PRO A 22 -2.79 -12.67 -7.81
CA PRO A 22 -3.72 -11.54 -7.74
C PRO A 22 -5.00 -11.83 -6.94
N GLY A 23 -5.37 -13.11 -6.77
CA GLY A 23 -6.51 -13.54 -5.98
C GLY A 23 -6.24 -13.58 -4.48
N LYS A 24 -4.96 -13.59 -4.04
CA LYS A 24 -4.57 -13.66 -2.64
C LYS A 24 -4.73 -12.29 -1.97
N PRO A 25 -5.52 -12.16 -0.90
CA PRO A 25 -5.54 -10.96 -0.07
C PRO A 25 -4.14 -10.66 0.49
N LEU A 26 -3.75 -9.38 0.53
CA LEU A 26 -2.45 -8.95 1.04
C LEU A 26 -2.60 -7.89 2.13
N ASP A 27 -1.66 -7.91 3.06
CA ASP A 27 -1.46 -6.83 4.01
C ASP A 27 -0.52 -5.78 3.41
N VAL A 28 -0.89 -4.51 3.58
CA VAL A 28 -0.12 -3.38 3.05
C VAL A 28 0.11 -2.36 4.14
N MET A 29 1.34 -1.85 4.19
CA MET A 29 1.73 -0.75 5.07
C MET A 29 2.10 0.44 4.20
N LEU A 30 1.68 1.63 4.61
CA LEU A 30 2.08 2.88 3.97
C LEU A 30 2.92 3.69 4.95
N LYS A 31 4.18 3.93 4.60
CA LYS A 31 4.99 4.95 5.25
C LYS A 31 4.63 6.30 4.63
N ALA A 32 3.68 6.98 5.29
CA ALA A 32 3.16 8.26 4.83
C ALA A 32 4.23 9.35 4.93
N ALA A 33 4.44 10.12 3.85
CA ALA A 33 5.37 11.24 3.84
C ALA A 33 4.84 12.48 4.58
N ASN A 34 3.52 12.57 4.74
CA ASN A 34 2.84 13.65 5.45
C ASN A 34 1.45 13.18 5.94
N ALA A 35 0.81 14.02 6.76
CA ALA A 35 -0.53 13.73 7.30
C ALA A 35 -1.62 13.68 6.21
N GLU A 36 -1.43 14.37 5.08
CA GLU A 36 -2.39 14.35 3.98
C GLU A 36 -2.46 12.97 3.32
N ASP A 37 -1.31 12.32 3.09
CA ASP A 37 -1.25 10.98 2.53
C ASP A 37 -1.84 9.93 3.49
N ALA A 38 -1.60 10.08 4.80
CA ALA A 38 -2.27 9.26 5.81
C ALA A 38 -3.81 9.46 5.77
N SER A 39 -4.26 10.71 5.69
CA SER A 39 -5.69 11.03 5.57
C SER A 39 -6.31 10.50 4.28
N ARG A 40 -5.59 10.53 3.16
CA ARG A 40 -6.03 9.96 1.87
C ARG A 40 -6.17 8.45 1.97
N LEU A 41 -5.25 7.76 2.64
CA LEU A 41 -5.33 6.32 2.86
C LEU A 41 -6.59 5.98 3.64
N GLU A 42 -6.83 6.64 4.78
CA GLU A 42 -8.02 6.37 5.60
C GLU A 42 -9.32 6.73 4.86
N ALA A 43 -9.37 7.86 4.16
CA ALA A 43 -10.55 8.28 3.40
C ALA A 43 -10.88 7.35 2.22
N SER A 44 -9.88 6.66 1.65
CA SER A 44 -10.05 5.75 0.50
C SER A 44 -9.91 4.27 0.86
N LYS A 45 -9.76 3.94 2.15
CA LYS A 45 -9.45 2.59 2.67
C LYS A 45 -10.34 1.50 2.08
N GLN A 46 -11.66 1.69 2.12
CA GLN A 46 -12.62 0.71 1.60
C GLN A 46 -12.43 0.45 0.10
N VAL A 47 -12.17 1.51 -0.69
CA VAL A 47 -11.93 1.40 -2.13
C VAL A 47 -10.60 0.70 -2.40
N LEU A 48 -9.55 1.02 -1.65
CA LEU A 48 -8.24 0.38 -1.76
C LEU A 48 -8.32 -1.11 -1.45
N MET A 49 -8.97 -1.48 -0.35
CA MET A 49 -9.16 -2.87 0.05
C MET A 49 -9.90 -3.67 -1.02
N SER A 50 -10.97 -3.11 -1.59
CA SER A 50 -11.74 -3.79 -2.62
C SER A 50 -11.02 -3.88 -3.96
N LEU A 51 -10.40 -2.80 -4.45
CA LEU A 51 -9.85 -2.74 -5.81
C LEU A 51 -8.44 -3.32 -5.93
N ALA A 52 -7.67 -3.34 -4.84
CA ALA A 52 -6.33 -3.92 -4.79
C ALA A 52 -6.28 -5.30 -4.09
N LYS A 53 -7.44 -5.84 -3.71
CA LYS A 53 -7.59 -7.14 -3.04
C LYS A 53 -6.72 -7.21 -1.78
N LEU A 54 -6.96 -6.31 -0.83
CA LEU A 54 -6.19 -6.23 0.42
C LEU A 54 -6.96 -6.83 1.58
N GLU A 55 -6.25 -7.51 2.47
CA GLU A 55 -6.76 -8.00 3.75
C GLU A 55 -6.71 -6.87 4.79
N ALA A 56 -5.53 -6.25 4.95
CA ALA A 56 -5.36 -5.06 5.76
C ALA A 56 -4.57 -3.97 5.04
N VAL A 57 -4.86 -2.73 5.40
CA VAL A 57 -4.05 -1.58 5.04
C VAL A 57 -3.94 -0.63 6.22
N ARG A 58 -2.71 -0.20 6.52
CA ARG A 58 -2.41 0.71 7.65
C ARG A 58 -1.28 1.67 7.32
N VAL A 59 -1.23 2.79 8.04
CA VAL A 59 -0.06 3.67 8.05
C VAL A 59 1.00 3.09 8.98
N LEU A 60 2.26 3.14 8.57
CA LEU A 60 3.40 2.72 9.38
C LEU A 60 3.72 3.79 10.43
N GLU A 61 3.93 3.39 11.68
CA GLU A 61 4.30 4.33 12.74
C GLU A 61 5.78 4.76 12.62
N ALA A 62 6.09 5.93 13.17
CA ALA A 62 7.44 6.47 13.13
C ALA A 62 8.40 5.57 13.94
N GLY A 63 9.41 5.01 13.27
CA GLY A 63 10.40 4.13 13.90
C GLY A 63 9.95 2.67 14.05
N GLU A 64 8.79 2.32 13.50
CA GLU A 64 8.32 0.94 13.46
C GLU A 64 9.25 0.08 12.58
N GLN A 65 9.72 -1.04 13.13
CA GLN A 65 10.51 -2.01 12.37
C GLN A 65 9.57 -2.80 11.46
N THR A 66 9.93 -2.86 10.19
CA THR A 66 9.21 -3.67 9.21
C THR A 66 10.01 -4.94 8.89
N PRO A 67 9.33 -6.08 8.65
CA PRO A 67 9.99 -7.27 8.14
C PRO A 67 10.51 -7.04 6.71
N ALA A 68 11.04 -8.07 6.07
CA ALA A 68 11.36 -7.99 4.65
C ALA A 68 10.09 -7.61 3.86
N CYS A 69 10.13 -6.45 3.21
CA CYS A 69 9.01 -5.92 2.45
C CYS A 69 9.42 -5.65 1.00
N ALA A 70 8.50 -5.94 0.08
CA ALA A 70 8.53 -5.33 -1.25
C ALA A 70 8.07 -3.86 -1.12
N THR A 71 8.79 -2.92 -1.71
CA THR A 71 8.48 -1.48 -1.59
C THR A 71 8.26 -0.81 -2.94
N ALA A 72 7.36 0.17 -2.96
CA ALA A 72 7.12 1.02 -4.14
C ALA A 72 6.82 2.46 -3.71
N LEU A 73 7.22 3.43 -4.53
CA LEU A 73 6.94 4.83 -4.28
C LEU A 73 5.55 5.21 -4.80
N VAL A 74 4.73 5.85 -3.96
CA VAL A 74 3.43 6.43 -4.32
C VAL A 74 3.49 7.94 -4.02
N GLY A 75 3.88 8.71 -5.04
CA GLY A 75 4.15 10.13 -4.88
C GLY A 75 5.41 10.35 -4.02
N LYS A 76 5.23 10.75 -2.76
CA LYS A 76 6.32 10.87 -1.77
C LYS A 76 6.28 9.80 -0.69
N SER A 77 5.15 9.09 -0.58
CA SER A 77 4.95 8.04 0.42
C SER A 77 5.46 6.70 -0.10
N GLU A 78 5.89 5.85 0.81
CA GLU A 78 6.44 4.53 0.48
C GLU A 78 5.43 3.44 0.85
N LEU A 79 4.99 2.69 -0.15
CA LEU A 79 4.12 1.54 -0.01
C LEU A 79 4.98 0.31 0.26
N MET A 80 4.55 -0.52 1.21
CA MET A 80 5.29 -1.69 1.65
C MET A 80 4.36 -2.89 1.77
N ILE A 81 4.78 -4.03 1.21
CA ILE A 81 4.09 -5.32 1.29
C ILE A 81 4.99 -6.29 2.05
N PRO A 82 4.62 -6.76 3.26
CA PRO A 82 5.35 -7.81 3.97
C PRO A 82 5.35 -9.11 3.15
N MET A 83 6.51 -9.77 3.07
CA MET A 83 6.70 -11.05 2.38
C MET A 83 6.66 -12.24 3.34
#